data_AF-A0A8T5IIB8-F1
#
_entry.id   AF-A0A8T5IIB8-F1
#
_cell.length_a   1.000
_cell.length_b   1.000
_cell.length_c   1.000
_cell.angle_alpha   90.00
_cell.angle_beta   90.00
_cell.angle_gamma   90.00
#
_symmetry.space_group_name_H-M   'P 1'
#
loop_
_entity.id
_entity.type
_entity.pdbx_description
1 polymer ?
#
loop_
_entity_poly.entity_id
_entity_poly.type
_entity_poly.pdbx_seq_one_letter_code
_entity_poly.pdbx_strand_id
1 'polypeptide(L)'
;MGKKKRERLEVIRDVLKAIQTKKNIKPTRLLYASNLSPQMFKDYINELVEKKFMQIDIDKKEKKTFSLTKKGYDFLQEYKTIENFVENFGL
;
A
#
# COMPACT_ATOMS: atom_id res chain seq x y z
N MET A 1 18.80 2.55 -19.22
CA MET A 1 18.09 3.55 -18.40
C MET A 1 17.93 2.98 -16.99
N GLY A 2 18.60 3.55 -15.98
CA GLY A 2 18.45 3.07 -14.60
C GLY A 2 17.01 3.28 -14.11
N LYS A 3 16.47 2.32 -13.34
CA LYS A 3 15.15 2.51 -12.70
C LYS A 3 15.21 3.78 -11.84
N LYS A 4 14.36 4.76 -12.15
CA LYS A 4 14.10 5.92 -11.29
C LYS A 4 13.79 5.39 -9.88
N LYS A 5 14.41 5.97 -8.85
CA LYS A 5 14.11 5.62 -7.46
C LYS A 5 12.62 5.91 -7.22
N ARG A 6 11.89 4.93 -6.70
CA ARG A 6 10.48 5.15 -6.35
C ARG A 6 10.38 6.19 -5.26
N GLU A 7 9.53 7.17 -5.49
CA GLU A 7 9.24 8.20 -4.50
C GLU A 7 8.39 7.61 -3.36
N ARG A 8 8.46 8.22 -2.18
CA ARG A 8 7.79 7.71 -0.98
C ARG A 8 6.29 7.50 -1.17
N LEU A 9 5.61 8.44 -1.84
CA LEU A 9 4.18 8.36 -2.08
C LEU A 9 3.82 7.23 -3.06
N GLU A 10 4.68 6.96 -4.06
CA GLU A 10 4.51 5.82 -4.98
C GLU A 10 4.58 4.50 -4.21
N VAL A 11 5.53 4.36 -3.27
CA VAL A 11 5.65 3.16 -2.43
C VAL A 11 4.40 2.95 -1.59
N ILE A 12 3.90 4.02 -0.94
CA ILE A 12 2.67 3.94 -0.13
C ILE A 12 1.49 3.53 -1.00
N ARG A 13 1.32 4.16 -2.17
CA ARG A 13 0.29 3.79 -3.16
C ARG A 13 0.40 2.32 -3.53
N ASP A 14 1.59 1.82 -3.88
CA ASP A 14 1.79 0.43 -4.31
C ASP A 14 1.38 -0.57 -3.23
N VAL A 15 1.77 -0.31 -1.97
CA VAL A 15 1.39 -1.15 -0.82
C VAL A 15 -0.12 -1.16 -0.62
N LEU A 16 -0.75 0.01 -0.57
CA LEU A 16 -2.20 0.12 -0.35
C LEU A 16 -2.99 -0.49 -1.50
N LYS A 17 -2.54 -0.30 -2.75
CA LYS A 17 -3.15 -0.90 -3.94
C LYS A 17 -3.03 -2.43 -3.94
N ALA A 18 -1.90 -2.98 -3.50
CA ALA A 18 -1.73 -4.42 -3.36
C ALA A 18 -2.72 -5.05 -2.34
N ILE A 19 -3.06 -4.31 -1.28
CA ILE A 19 -4.10 -4.71 -0.32
C ILE A 19 -5.50 -4.57 -0.95
N GLN A 20 -5.77 -3.47 -1.66
CA GLN A 20 -7.07 -3.23 -2.31
C GLN A 20 -7.45 -4.36 -3.28
N THR A 21 -6.49 -4.83 -4.09
CA THR A 21 -6.75 -5.87 -5.10
C THR A 21 -7.08 -7.24 -4.50
N LYS A 22 -6.65 -7.50 -3.25
CA LYS A 22 -6.83 -8.80 -2.58
C LYS A 22 -7.46 -8.60 -1.21
N LYS A 23 -8.75 -8.91 -1.08
CA LYS A 23 -9.42 -8.96 0.23
C LYS A 23 -8.60 -9.83 1.19
N ASN A 24 -8.26 -9.27 2.35
CA ASN A 24 -7.57 -9.95 3.45
C ASN A 24 -6.24 -10.61 3.02
N ILE A 25 -5.31 -9.79 2.50
CA ILE A 25 -4.01 -10.28 2.04
C ILE A 25 -3.10 -10.67 3.22
N LYS A 26 -2.44 -11.83 3.11
CA LYS A 26 -1.48 -12.31 4.12
C LYS A 26 -0.15 -11.55 4.06
N PRO A 27 0.59 -11.39 5.17
CA PRO A 27 1.86 -10.66 5.19
C PRO A 27 2.89 -11.11 4.17
N THR A 28 3.11 -12.42 4.05
CA THR A 28 4.05 -12.97 3.06
C THR A 28 3.64 -12.59 1.64
N ARG A 29 2.33 -12.65 1.31
CA ARG A 29 1.85 -12.29 -0.03
C ARG A 29 1.91 -10.79 -0.28
N LEU A 30 1.71 -9.97 0.75
CA LEU A 30 1.81 -8.52 0.64
C LEU A 30 3.27 -8.08 0.44
N LEU A 31 4.22 -8.69 1.15
CA LEU A 31 5.65 -8.45 0.96
C LEU A 31 6.05 -8.69 -0.51
N TYR A 32 5.72 -9.87 -1.05
CA TYR A 32 6.00 -10.19 -2.46
C TYR A 32 5.31 -9.24 -3.45
N ALA A 33 4.11 -8.75 -3.13
CA ALA A 33 3.38 -7.81 -3.99
C ALA A 33 3.89 -6.36 -3.91
N SER A 34 4.48 -5.95 -2.79
CA SER A 34 4.91 -4.55 -2.55
C SER A 34 6.22 -4.17 -3.25
N ASN A 35 6.97 -5.15 -3.77
CA ASN A 35 8.30 -4.95 -4.34
C ASN A 35 9.25 -4.22 -3.35
N LEU A 36 9.11 -4.48 -2.06
CA LEU A 36 9.94 -3.92 -0.99
C LEU A 36 10.90 -4.97 -0.44
N SER A 37 12.05 -4.52 0.07
CA SER A 37 12.89 -5.38 0.91
C SER A 37 12.15 -5.67 2.25
N PRO A 38 12.47 -6.77 2.93
CA PRO A 38 11.81 -7.12 4.20
C PRO A 38 11.88 -6.02 5.26
N GLN A 39 13.00 -5.30 5.33
CA GLN A 39 13.19 -4.19 6.26
C GLN A 39 12.26 -3.02 5.93
N MET A 40 12.32 -2.52 4.69
CA MET A 40 11.46 -1.42 4.24
C MET A 40 9.97 -1.78 4.38
N PHE A 41 9.62 -3.02 4.08
CA PHE A 41 8.26 -3.51 4.25
C PHE A 41 7.77 -3.37 5.69
N LYS A 42 8.57 -3.80 6.66
CA LYS A 42 8.23 -3.69 8.08
C LYS A 42 8.02 -2.22 8.47
N ASP A 43 8.92 -1.35 8.05
CA ASP A 43 8.87 0.08 8.40
C ASP A 43 7.63 0.76 7.82
N TYR A 44 7.33 0.53 6.53
CA TYR A 44 6.14 1.08 5.88
C TYR A 44 4.83 0.52 6.46
N ILE A 45 4.75 -0.80 6.72
CA ILE A 45 3.53 -1.39 7.27
C ILE A 45 3.23 -0.86 8.67
N ASN A 46 4.25 -0.75 9.52
CA ASN A 46 4.10 -0.19 10.85
C ASN A 46 3.58 1.26 10.78
N GLU A 47 4.18 2.08 9.92
CA GLU A 47 3.76 3.47 9.73
C GLU A 47 2.31 3.57 9.20
N LEU A 48 1.94 2.74 8.22
CA LEU A 48 0.61 2.77 7.60
C LEU A 48 -0.49 2.28 8.55
N VAL A 49 -0.18 1.32 9.42
CA VAL A 49 -1.08 0.86 10.49
C VAL A 49 -1.21 1.93 11.57
N GLU A 50 -0.10 2.50 12.04
CA GLU A 50 -0.09 3.58 13.05
C GLU A 50 -0.91 4.79 12.57
N LYS A 51 -0.73 5.17 11.30
CA LYS A 51 -1.48 6.28 10.68
C LYS A 51 -2.88 5.90 10.21
N LYS A 52 -3.33 4.68 10.48
CA LYS A 52 -4.67 4.17 10.17
C LYS A 52 -5.02 4.17 8.68
N PHE A 53 -4.06 4.04 7.77
CA PHE A 53 -4.34 3.79 6.35
C PHE A 53 -4.75 2.34 6.09
N MET A 54 -4.28 1.43 6.93
CA MET A 54 -4.61 0.01 6.88
C MET A 54 -4.71 -0.55 8.30
N GLN A 55 -5.24 -1.75 8.42
CA GLN A 55 -5.36 -2.46 9.68
C GLN A 55 -4.94 -3.91 9.55
N ILE A 56 -4.67 -4.52 10.70
CA ILE A 56 -4.34 -5.94 10.83
C ILE A 56 -5.58 -6.64 11.38
N ASP A 57 -6.11 -7.58 10.62
CA ASP A 57 -7.19 -8.45 11.05
C ASP A 57 -6.60 -9.81 11.42
N ILE A 58 -7.15 -10.44 12.47
CA ILE A 58 -6.77 -11.79 12.90
C ILE A 58 -8.01 -12.66 12.75
N ASP A 59 -7.91 -13.71 11.92
CA ASP A 59 -9.00 -14.66 11.74
C ASP A 59 -9.13 -15.63 12.93
N LYS A 60 -10.18 -16.45 12.94
CA LYS A 60 -10.43 -17.48 13.96
C LYS A 60 -9.32 -18.54 14.08
N LYS A 61 -8.39 -18.59 13.13
CA LYS A 61 -7.25 -19.51 13.08
C LYS A 61 -5.93 -18.78 13.37
N GLU A 62 -6.00 -17.62 14.02
CA GLU A 62 -4.87 -16.75 14.38
C GLU A 62 -4.05 -16.27 13.17
N LYS A 63 -4.62 -16.29 11.97
CA LYS A 63 -3.91 -15.83 10.77
C LYS A 63 -4.09 -14.33 10.61
N LYS A 64 -2.95 -13.64 10.58
CA LYS A 64 -2.87 -12.21 10.28
C LYS A 64 -3.17 -11.96 8.81
N THR A 65 -4.05 -11.01 8.55
CA THR A 65 -4.33 -10.45 7.23
C THR A 65 -4.36 -8.93 7.30
N PHE A 66 -4.16 -8.28 6.17
CA PHE A 66 -4.24 -6.84 6.04
C PHE A 66 -5.47 -6.44 5.25
N SER A 67 -6.12 -5.35 5.70
CA SER A 67 -7.22 -4.70 5.00
C SER A 67 -7.06 -3.18 5.02
N LEU A 68 -7.68 -2.50 4.06
CA LEU A 68 -7.70 -1.04 4.01
C LEU A 68 -8.77 -0.49 4.94
N THR A 69 -8.42 0.59 5.64
CA THR A 69 -9.42 1.43 6.31
C THR A 69 -10.04 2.39 5.30
N LYS A 70 -11.09 3.12 5.71
CA LYS A 70 -11.63 4.23 4.91
C LYS A 70 -10.54 5.22 4.48
N LYS A 71 -9.64 5.61 5.39
CA LYS A 71 -8.52 6.52 5.10
C LYS A 71 -7.57 5.97 4.04
N GLY A 72 -7.33 4.66 4.02
CA GLY A 72 -6.55 4.00 2.98
C GLY A 72 -7.20 4.08 1.60
N TYR A 73 -8.52 3.89 1.53
CA TYR A 73 -9.29 4.06 0.29
C TYR A 73 -9.27 5.50 -0.19
N ASP A 74 -9.51 6.46 0.72
CA ASP A 74 -9.52 7.90 0.40
C ASP A 74 -8.17 8.34 -0.21
N PHE A 75 -7.05 7.92 0.39
CA PHE A 75 -5.71 8.17 -0.16
C PHE A 75 -5.54 7.66 -1.59
N LEU A 76 -5.99 6.44 -1.88
CA LEU A 76 -5.87 5.87 -3.22
C LEU A 76 -6.70 6.65 -4.25
N GLN A 77 -7.85 7.19 -3.86
CA GLN A 77 -8.67 8.03 -4.73
C GLN A 77 -7.98 9.37 -4.99
N GLU A 78 -7.50 10.05 -3.95
CA GLU A 78 -6.79 11.33 -4.08
C GLU A 78 -5.53 11.18 -4.93
N TYR A 79 -4.75 10.13 -4.69
CA TYR A 79 -3.57 9.84 -5.48
C TYR A 79 -3.92 9.65 -6.96
N LYS A 80 -5.01 8.94 -7.26
CA LYS A 80 -5.44 8.73 -8.65
C LYS A 80 -5.88 10.04 -9.31
N THR A 81 -6.51 10.95 -8.57
CA THR A 81 -6.82 12.31 -9.06
C THR A 81 -5.55 13.07 -9.44
N ILE A 82 -4.50 12.99 -8.62
CA ILE A 82 -3.21 13.63 -8.91
C ILE A 82 -2.55 12.99 -10.14
N GLU A 83 -2.52 11.65 -10.24
CA GLU A 83 -1.99 10.96 -11.42
C GLU A 83 -2.71 11.41 -12.71
N ASN A 84 -4.04 11.45 -12.68
CA ASN A 84 -4.83 11.88 -13.84
C ASN A 84 -4.57 13.36 -14.18
N PHE A 85 -4.40 14.23 -13.18
CA PHE A 85 -4.02 15.62 -13.41
C PHE A 85 -2.69 15.70 -14.14
N VAL A 86 -1.64 15.05 -13.63
CA VAL A 86 -0.30 15.03 -14.24
C VAL A 86 -0.35 14.48 -15.68
N GLU A 87 -1.06 13.37 -15.88
CA GLU A 87 -1.25 12.73 -17.20
C GLU A 87 -1.97 13.67 -18.20
N ASN A 88 -3.01 14.38 -17.77
CA ASN A 88 -3.74 15.33 -18.61
C ASN A 88 -2.90 16.51 -19.10
N PHE A 89 -1.83 16.86 -18.37
CA PHE A 89 -0.88 17.90 -18.76
C PHE A 89 0.38 17.33 -19.44
N GLY A 90 0.46 16.02 -19.65
CA GLY A 90 1.58 15.36 -20.33
C GLY A 90 2.91 15.41 -19.56
N LEU A 91 2.85 15.50 -18.23
CA LEU A 91 4.02 15.61 -17.34
C LEU A 91 4.46 14.26 -16.74
#